data_AF-E6X0K1-F1
#
_entry.id   AF-E6X0K1-F1
#
_cell.length_a   1.000
_cell.length_b   1.000
_cell.length_c   1.000
_cell.angle_alpha   90.00
_cell.angle_beta   90.00
_cell.angle_gamma   90.00
#
_symmetry.space_group_name_H-M   'P 1'
#
loop_
_entity.id
_entity.type
_entity.pdbx_description
1 polymer ?
#
loop_
_entity_poly.entity_id
_entity_poly.type
_entity_poly.pdbx_seq_one_letter_code
_entity_poly.pdbx_strand_id
1 'polypeptide(L)'
;MRERETLLQNYPTLMSLFDDEDLDERRYFVVVDPNVEEEADEADVIDPTEYNWMIYLPERIAEAFGEELFAKIPQELAKVEAFEDFFDAEEDLYGVQCDLDEERIAAHVLEVLETLAREKKEGEA
;
A
#
# COMPACT_ATOMS: atom_id res chain seq x y z
N MET A 1 3.15 22.12 4.92
CA MET A 1 2.36 21.62 3.78
C MET A 1 1.31 20.71 4.37
N ARG A 2 0.05 20.83 3.92
CA ARG A 2 -0.97 19.85 4.29
C ARG A 2 -0.62 18.55 3.56
N GLU A 3 -0.71 17.41 4.24
CA GLU A 3 -0.29 16.09 3.71
C GLU A 3 -0.90 15.79 2.33
N ARG A 4 -2.17 16.13 2.14
CA ARG A 4 -2.86 16.18 0.84
C ARG A 4 -2.09 16.85 -0.30
N GLU A 5 -1.46 18.00 -0.05
CA GLU A 5 -0.72 18.73 -1.09
C GLU A 5 0.49 17.92 -1.55
N THR A 6 1.18 17.25 -0.61
CA THR A 6 2.29 16.34 -0.91
C THR A 6 1.81 15.13 -1.70
N LEU A 7 0.68 14.52 -1.31
CA LEU A 7 0.09 13.38 -2.02
C LEU A 7 -0.32 13.75 -3.46
N LEU A 8 -0.98 14.90 -3.65
CA LEU A 8 -1.31 15.41 -4.99
C LEU A 8 -0.08 15.70 -5.85
N GLN A 9 1.00 16.18 -5.23
CA GLN A 9 2.22 16.50 -5.96
C GLN A 9 2.97 15.23 -6.39
N ASN A 10 3.04 14.22 -5.51
CA ASN A 10 3.87 13.04 -5.71
C ASN A 10 3.12 11.88 -6.39
N TYR A 11 1.82 11.74 -6.13
CA TYR A 11 0.98 10.65 -6.61
C TYR A 11 -0.29 11.18 -7.34
N PRO A 12 -0.13 12.07 -8.34
CA PRO A 12 -1.26 12.75 -8.97
C PRO A 12 -2.21 11.80 -9.69
N THR A 13 -1.71 10.68 -10.22
CA THR A 13 -2.53 9.75 -11.00
C THR A 13 -3.39 8.90 -10.09
N LEU A 14 -2.78 8.37 -9.02
CA LEU A 14 -3.46 7.67 -7.95
C LEU A 14 -4.56 8.55 -7.36
N MET A 15 -4.22 9.77 -6.97
CA MET A 15 -5.18 10.72 -6.39
C MET A 15 -6.36 11.00 -7.33
N SER A 16 -6.12 11.01 -8.64
CA SER A 16 -7.17 11.26 -9.63
C SER A 16 -8.13 10.10 -9.88
N LEU A 17 -7.87 8.92 -9.30
CA LEU A 17 -8.82 7.80 -9.31
C LEU A 17 -9.93 7.98 -8.28
N PHE A 18 -9.80 8.96 -7.39
CA PHE A 18 -10.76 9.22 -6.33
C PHE A 18 -11.38 10.60 -6.52
N ASP A 19 -12.71 10.66 -6.43
CA ASP A 19 -13.49 11.91 -6.50
C ASP A 19 -13.63 12.61 -5.13
N ASP A 20 -13.00 12.07 -4.09
CA ASP A 20 -13.21 12.49 -2.70
C ASP A 20 -12.21 13.57 -2.25
N GLU A 21 -12.74 14.74 -1.87
CA GLU A 21 -11.94 15.86 -1.38
C GLU A 21 -11.35 15.59 0.02
N ASP A 22 -11.91 14.63 0.76
CA ASP A 22 -11.50 14.24 2.12
C ASP A 22 -10.33 13.23 2.13
N LEU A 23 -9.75 12.88 0.98
CA LEU A 23 -8.48 12.14 0.92
C LEU A 23 -7.30 13.07 1.20
N ASP A 24 -7.10 13.38 2.48
CA ASP A 24 -6.07 14.32 2.91
C ASP A 24 -4.88 13.69 3.64
N GLU A 25 -4.93 12.40 3.93
CA GLU A 25 -3.90 11.64 4.67
C GLU A 25 -3.53 10.32 3.98
N ARG A 26 -2.27 9.87 4.13
CA ARG A 26 -1.76 8.63 3.51
C ARG A 26 -2.49 7.38 3.97
N ARG A 27 -2.98 7.38 5.22
CA ARG A 27 -3.68 6.24 5.84
C ARG A 27 -4.97 5.85 5.11
N TYR A 28 -5.52 6.76 4.30
CA TYR A 28 -6.65 6.43 3.45
C TYR A 28 -6.26 5.56 2.24
N PHE A 29 -4.96 5.46 1.93
CA PHE A 29 -4.43 4.68 0.82
C PHE A 29 -3.66 3.45 1.31
N VAL A 30 -2.91 3.60 2.39
CA VAL A 30 -2.10 2.53 2.97
C VAL A 30 -1.93 2.77 4.46
N VAL A 31 -2.19 1.74 5.24
CA VAL A 31 -1.85 1.68 6.67
C VAL A 31 -0.63 0.78 6.80
N VAL A 32 0.37 1.25 7.54
CA VAL A 32 1.59 0.49 7.83
C VAL A 32 1.76 0.49 9.33
N ASP A 33 1.82 -0.68 9.93
CA ASP A 33 1.96 -0.86 11.37
C ASP A 33 3.05 -1.88 11.67
N PRO A 34 3.80 -1.73 12.78
CA PRO A 34 4.77 -2.73 13.19
C PRO A 34 4.08 -4.05 13.50
N ASN A 35 4.65 -5.17 13.05
CA ASN A 35 4.13 -6.49 13.39
C ASN A 35 4.71 -6.91 14.75
N VAL A 36 3.89 -6.91 15.80
CA VAL A 36 4.32 -7.26 17.17
C VAL A 36 3.42 -8.32 17.77
N GLU A 37 4.01 -9.23 18.56
CA GLU A 37 3.29 -10.36 19.18
C GLU A 37 2.09 -9.95 20.06
N GLU A 38 2.09 -8.73 20.62
CA GLU A 38 1.00 -8.24 21.48
C GLU A 38 -0.27 -7.83 20.70
N GLU A 39 -0.19 -7.63 19.38
CA GLU A 39 -1.31 -7.31 18.49
C GLU A 39 -1.77 -8.52 17.66
N ALA A 40 -1.14 -9.69 17.86
CA ALA A 40 -1.34 -10.91 17.08
C ALA A 40 -2.70 -11.62 17.29
N ASP A 41 -3.58 -11.14 18.17
CA ASP A 41 -4.93 -11.71 18.38
C ASP A 41 -5.85 -11.50 17.15
N GLU A 42 -5.54 -10.52 16.26
CA GLU A 42 -6.19 -10.34 14.94
C GLU A 42 -5.27 -10.70 13.77
N ALA A 43 -3.95 -10.80 13.99
CA ALA A 43 -2.91 -10.98 12.97
C ALA A 43 -2.16 -12.33 13.07
N ASP A 44 -2.80 -13.39 13.54
CA ASP A 44 -2.30 -14.79 13.59
C ASP A 44 -1.84 -15.36 12.21
N VAL A 45 -1.86 -14.52 11.16
CA VAL A 45 -1.52 -14.82 9.77
C VAL A 45 -0.04 -14.51 9.46
N ILE A 46 0.59 -13.54 10.12
CA ILE A 46 1.93 -13.06 9.77
C ILE A 46 2.88 -13.19 10.97
N ASP A 47 3.91 -14.04 10.86
CA ASP A 47 4.90 -14.24 11.93
C ASP A 47 5.77 -12.97 12.11
N PRO A 48 5.71 -12.27 13.27
CA PRO A 48 6.48 -11.05 13.52
C PRO A 48 7.99 -11.28 13.60
N THR A 49 8.44 -12.53 13.74
CA THR A 49 9.86 -12.88 13.69
C THR A 49 10.40 -13.00 12.27
N GLU A 50 9.52 -13.23 11.30
CA GLU A 50 9.85 -13.30 9.87
C GLU A 50 9.54 -11.98 9.16
N TYR A 51 8.47 -11.27 9.55
CA TYR A 51 8.02 -10.02 8.94
C TYR A 51 7.73 -8.96 10.01
N ASN A 52 8.58 -7.95 10.10
CA ASN A 52 8.50 -6.92 11.14
C ASN A 52 7.46 -5.81 10.89
N TRP A 53 6.83 -5.76 9.72
CA TRP A 53 5.81 -4.78 9.37
C TRP A 53 4.60 -5.42 8.70
N MET A 54 3.42 -4.88 8.98
CA MET A 54 2.17 -5.18 8.28
C MET A 54 1.80 -4.00 7.39
N ILE A 55 1.34 -4.30 6.18
CA ILE A 55 0.82 -3.34 5.22
C ILE A 55 -0.64 -3.71 4.97
N TYR A 56 -1.54 -2.77 5.23
CA TYR A 56 -2.97 -2.91 4.95
C TYR A 56 -3.41 -1.89 3.89
N LEU A 57 -4.12 -2.37 2.87
CA LEU A 57 -4.72 -1.52 1.84
C LEU A 57 -6.22 -1.39 2.09
N PRO A 58 -6.72 -0.18 2.40
CA PRO A 58 -8.15 0.00 2.61
C PRO A 58 -8.97 -0.40 1.37
N GLU A 59 -10.16 -0.98 1.58
CA GLU A 59 -11.10 -1.48 0.54
C GLU A 59 -11.28 -0.51 -0.65
N ARG A 60 -11.25 0.80 -0.40
CA ARG A 60 -11.36 1.82 -1.46
C ARG A 60 -10.26 1.73 -2.53
N ILE A 61 -9.08 1.19 -2.20
CA ILE A 61 -8.04 0.93 -3.19
C ILE A 61 -8.51 -0.16 -4.16
N ALA A 62 -9.10 -1.25 -3.65
CA ALA A 62 -9.68 -2.30 -4.49
C ALA A 62 -10.81 -1.75 -5.38
N GLU A 63 -11.69 -0.90 -4.83
CA GLU A 63 -12.75 -0.24 -5.62
C GLU A 63 -12.19 0.66 -6.73
N ALA A 64 -11.18 1.49 -6.41
CA ALA A 64 -10.59 2.42 -7.35
C ALA A 64 -9.79 1.74 -8.46
N PHE A 65 -9.08 0.65 -8.14
CA PHE A 65 -8.27 -0.09 -9.11
C PHE A 65 -9.08 -1.12 -9.90
N GLY A 66 -10.08 -1.73 -9.27
CA GLY A 66 -10.81 -2.88 -9.77
C GLY A 66 -10.02 -4.18 -9.61
N GLU A 67 -10.73 -5.32 -9.65
CA GLU A 67 -10.19 -6.66 -9.34
C GLU A 67 -8.89 -6.98 -10.10
N GLU A 68 -8.84 -6.70 -11.41
CA GLU A 68 -7.69 -7.08 -12.25
C GLU A 68 -6.40 -6.35 -11.87
N LEU A 69 -6.46 -5.05 -11.59
CA LEU A 69 -5.28 -4.28 -11.21
C LEU A 69 -4.95 -4.47 -9.73
N PHE A 70 -5.95 -4.61 -8.87
CA PHE A 70 -5.73 -4.88 -7.46
C PHE A 70 -4.96 -6.20 -7.26
N ALA A 71 -5.32 -7.25 -8.01
CA ALA A 71 -4.62 -8.53 -8.00
C ALA A 71 -3.14 -8.48 -8.44
N LYS A 72 -2.68 -7.37 -9.07
CA LYS A 72 -1.26 -7.18 -9.43
C LYS A 72 -0.44 -6.56 -8.31
N ILE A 73 -1.07 -5.87 -7.36
CA ILE A 73 -0.40 -5.16 -6.29
C ILE A 73 0.60 -6.05 -5.53
N PRO A 74 0.25 -7.26 -5.04
CA PRO A 74 1.21 -8.09 -4.32
C PRO A 74 2.44 -8.47 -5.17
N GLN A 75 2.25 -8.66 -6.49
CA GLN A 75 3.36 -8.97 -7.40
C GLN A 75 4.29 -7.78 -7.62
N GLU A 76 3.76 -6.55 -7.62
CA GLU A 76 4.57 -5.33 -7.75
C GLU A 76 5.26 -4.99 -6.42
N LEU A 77 4.58 -5.16 -5.29
CA LEU A 77 5.17 -4.97 -3.95
C LEU A 77 6.34 -5.94 -3.72
N ALA A 78 6.22 -7.20 -4.13
CA ALA A 78 7.29 -8.20 -4.04
C ALA A 78 8.55 -7.85 -4.87
N LYS A 79 8.48 -6.86 -5.78
CA LYS A 79 9.63 -6.39 -6.58
C LYS A 79 10.34 -5.19 -5.96
N VAL A 80 9.81 -4.62 -4.87
CA VAL A 80 10.43 -3.47 -4.20
C VAL A 80 11.74 -3.94 -3.57
N GLU A 81 12.88 -3.50 -4.11
CA GLU A 81 14.22 -3.96 -3.67
C GLU A 81 14.52 -3.65 -2.20
N ALA A 82 13.81 -2.69 -1.61
CA ALA A 82 13.97 -2.33 -0.20
C ALA A 82 13.25 -3.31 0.76
N PHE A 83 12.37 -4.16 0.24
CA PHE A 83 11.73 -5.23 0.98
C PHE A 83 12.60 -6.48 0.88
N GLU A 84 13.15 -6.92 2.01
CA GLU A 84 14.05 -8.07 2.07
C GLU A 84 13.28 -9.38 1.85
N ASP A 85 12.07 -9.43 2.41
CA ASP A 85 11.10 -10.49 2.19
C ASP A 85 9.68 -9.92 2.17
N PHE A 86 8.76 -10.61 1.49
CA PHE A 86 7.38 -10.18 1.30
C PHE A 86 6.42 -11.37 1.35
N PHE A 87 5.35 -11.22 2.12
CA PHE A 87 4.32 -12.23 2.29
C PHE A 87 2.93 -11.70 1.94
N ASP A 88 2.33 -12.34 0.95
CA ASP A 88 0.95 -12.11 0.54
C ASP A 88 0.02 -12.93 1.44
N ALA A 89 -0.45 -12.29 2.51
CA ALA A 89 -1.18 -12.96 3.59
C ALA A 89 -2.67 -13.11 3.24
N GLU A 90 -3.33 -11.98 2.98
CA GLU A 90 -4.73 -11.89 2.55
C GLU A 90 -4.86 -10.89 1.39
N GLU A 91 -6.07 -10.74 0.84
CA GLU A 91 -6.32 -9.93 -0.34
C GLU A 91 -5.77 -8.49 -0.21
N ASP A 92 -5.93 -7.89 0.97
CA ASP A 92 -5.56 -6.52 1.30
C ASP A 92 -4.56 -6.39 2.46
N LEU A 93 -4.01 -7.49 2.97
CA LEU A 93 -3.06 -7.54 4.07
C LEU A 93 -1.76 -8.24 3.66
N TYR A 94 -0.63 -7.58 3.90
CA TYR A 94 0.69 -8.09 3.53
C TYR A 94 1.68 -7.98 4.69
N GLY A 95 2.57 -8.96 4.78
CA GLY A 95 3.74 -8.94 5.65
C GLY A 95 4.97 -8.50 4.89
N VAL A 96 5.79 -7.64 5.50
CA VAL A 96 7.07 -7.25 4.92
C VAL A 96 8.18 -7.28 5.94
N GLN A 97 9.36 -7.73 5.52
CA GLN A 97 10.58 -7.66 6.29
C GLN A 97 11.51 -6.61 5.70
N CYS A 98 11.82 -5.57 6.46
CA CYS A 98 12.78 -4.55 6.05
C CYS A 98 13.32 -3.70 7.19
N ASP A 99 14.44 -3.02 6.93
CA ASP A 99 15.05 -2.03 7.84
C ASP A 99 14.44 -0.60 7.71
N LEU A 100 13.36 -0.45 6.95
CA LEU A 100 12.70 0.83 6.74
C LEU A 100 11.79 1.22 7.91
N ASP A 101 11.51 2.52 8.00
CA ASP A 101 10.45 3.05 8.86
C ASP A 101 9.10 3.08 8.13
N GLU A 102 8.04 3.22 8.92
CA GLU A 102 6.65 3.28 8.46
C GLU A 102 6.42 4.25 7.29
N GLU A 103 7.01 5.45 7.36
CA GLU A 103 6.83 6.48 6.34
C GLU A 103 7.46 6.07 5.01
N ARG A 104 8.64 5.44 5.04
CA ARG A 104 9.33 4.96 3.84
C ARG A 104 8.65 3.74 3.22
N ILE A 105 8.13 2.84 4.04
CA ILE A 105 7.35 1.70 3.55
C ILE A 105 6.10 2.21 2.84
N ALA A 106 5.34 3.10 3.49
CA ALA A 106 4.15 3.71 2.89
C ALA A 106 4.48 4.42 1.57
N ALA A 107 5.62 5.12 1.49
CA ALA A 107 6.05 5.78 0.26
C ALA A 107 6.27 4.79 -0.89
N HIS A 108 6.92 3.65 -0.65
CA HIS A 108 7.10 2.60 -1.67
C HIS A 108 5.78 1.98 -2.11
N VAL A 109 4.86 1.73 -1.17
CA VAL A 109 3.52 1.23 -1.50
C VAL A 109 2.78 2.24 -2.39
N LEU A 110 2.80 3.53 -2.02
CA LEU A 110 2.18 4.60 -2.82
C LEU A 110 2.82 4.76 -4.21
N GLU A 111 4.13 4.55 -4.35
CA GLU A 111 4.82 4.54 -5.65
C GLU A 111 4.34 3.39 -6.55
N VAL A 112 4.14 2.20 -5.99
CA VAL A 112 3.56 1.05 -6.69
C VAL A 112 2.13 1.37 -7.13
N LEU A 113 1.31 1.89 -6.23
CA LEU A 113 -0.08 2.26 -6.54
C LEU A 113 -0.15 3.35 -7.62
N GLU A 114 0.69 4.39 -7.55
CA GLU A 114 0.78 5.42 -8.60
C GLU A 114 1.20 4.83 -9.96
N THR A 115 2.11 3.86 -9.97
CA THR A 115 2.53 3.19 -11.21
C THR A 115 1.38 2.41 -11.84
N LEU A 116 0.68 1.59 -11.05
CA LEU A 116 -0.50 0.85 -11.50
C LEU A 116 -1.65 1.79 -11.92
N ALA A 117 -1.82 2.93 -11.23
CA ALA A 117 -2.82 3.93 -11.60
C ALA A 117 -2.54 4.55 -12.98
N ARG A 118 -1.26 4.74 -13.33
CA ARG A 118 -0.86 5.18 -14.68
C ARG A 118 -1.17 4.13 -15.73
N GLU A 119 -0.88 2.85 -15.46
CA GLU A 119 -1.23 1.75 -16.37
C GLU A 119 -2.74 1.71 -16.64
N LYS A 120 -3.56 1.91 -15.60
CA LYS A 120 -5.02 2.00 -15.74
C LYS A 120 -5.41 3.08 -16.75
N LYS A 121 -4.90 4.30 -16.57
CA LYS A 121 -5.23 5.44 -17.44
C LYS A 121 -4.70 5.29 -18.86
N GLU A 122 -3.54 4.66 -19.04
CA GLU A 122 -2.97 4.40 -20.36
C GLU A 122 -3.73 3.29 -21.12
N GLY A 123 -4.30 2.31 -20.40
CA GLY A 123 -5.15 1.26 -20.98
C GLY A 123 -6.57 1.73 -21.34
N GLU A 124 -7.04 2.84 -20.77
CA GLU A 124 -8.34 3.45 -21.06
C GLU A 124 -8.33 4.46 -22.23
N ALA A 125 -7.15 4.79 -22.78
CA ALA A 125 -6.94 5.76 -23.87
C ALA A 125 -6.93 5.11 -25.27
#